data_AF-A0A177BE29-F1
#
_entry.id   AF-A0A177BE29-F1
#
_cell.length_a   1.000
_cell.length_b   1.000
_cell.length_c   1.000
_cell.angle_alpha   90.00
_cell.angle_beta   90.00
_cell.angle_gamma   90.00
#
_symmetry.space_group_name_H-M   'P 1'
#
loop_
_entity.id
_entity.type
_entity.pdbx_description
1 polymer ?
#
loop_
_entity_poly.entity_id
_entity_poly.type
_entity_poly.pdbx_seq_one_letter_code
_entity_poly.pdbx_strand_id
1 'polypeptide(L)'
;MEEYTVNEYVSDQDDHYALATIKTRKRKRQRNWVQFQRFEKKIDAISFVKQESTWSYHYSNKTASGTKDYYRCNVAKKKENCDAGLYLFYENSNDVVLLFITTEGHSHENLQVHTQRMTTECKKEIEKLFDLKLKPKKITEMLLEKGFKLKNKSQLSNYLMQLNMKKFKLLKISLGELEQWCVDNSNIPELDDTAFVVRHENLKLNEIINKLKLKNKKNDEKFDEELNQFDYLKIRKEQLERVLILRNATIIDMEETIKSLNRNHSATSMEMDELSEKNTEMFNKIDQLKKQNKNLVTKCDDLEVEIDKHKRIISQLKEENNEIDSSQITNDSSTIALSNRLKNENLNNKHLQILNDSLLEELNVYKTTMKKIMENNNFN
;
A
#
# COMPACT_ATOMS: atom_id res chain seq x y z
N MET A 1 -0.44 18.04 -62.49
CA MET A 1 0.41 17.22 -61.61
C MET A 1 0.20 17.77 -60.22
N GLU A 2 -0.68 17.12 -59.46
CA GLU A 2 -0.92 17.43 -58.05
C GLU A 2 -0.52 16.18 -57.27
N GLU A 3 0.51 16.32 -56.45
CA GLU A 3 1.04 15.29 -55.58
C GLU A 3 0.09 15.07 -54.41
N TYR A 4 -0.35 13.82 -54.23
CA TYR A 4 -1.16 13.42 -53.08
C TYR A 4 -0.22 12.95 -51.97
N THR A 5 -0.07 13.77 -50.93
CA THR A 5 0.63 13.42 -49.69
C THR A 5 -0.20 12.44 -48.87
N VAL A 6 0.42 11.32 -48.49
CA VAL A 6 -0.16 10.29 -47.63
C VAL A 6 -0.05 10.76 -46.18
N ASN A 7 -1.18 11.04 -45.53
CA ASN A 7 -1.24 11.23 -44.09
C ASN A 7 -1.15 9.86 -43.39
N GLU A 8 -0.05 9.68 -42.66
CA GLU A 8 0.21 8.53 -41.81
C GLU A 8 -0.59 8.67 -40.50
N TYR A 9 -1.61 7.82 -40.34
CA TYR A 9 -2.44 7.80 -39.13
C TYR A 9 -1.70 7.07 -38.01
N VAL A 10 -1.18 7.84 -37.04
CA VAL A 10 -0.66 7.33 -35.76
C VAL A 10 -1.80 7.43 -34.74
N SER A 11 -2.25 6.27 -34.27
CA SER A 11 -3.26 6.15 -33.22
C SER A 11 -2.62 6.39 -31.85
N ASP A 12 -3.26 7.23 -31.06
CA ASP A 12 -2.85 7.74 -29.75
C ASP A 12 -2.45 6.65 -28.72
N GLN A 13 -1.35 6.92 -28.03
CA GLN A 13 -1.04 6.49 -26.65
C GLN A 13 -1.89 7.39 -25.72
N ASP A 14 -2.60 6.92 -24.69
CA ASP A 14 -2.12 6.34 -23.44
C ASP A 14 -3.30 5.70 -22.66
N ASP A 15 -3.06 4.59 -21.97
CA ASP A 15 -3.39 4.41 -20.54
C ASP A 15 -2.97 3.03 -20.02
N HIS A 16 -2.37 3.06 -18.82
CA HIS A 16 -1.55 2.02 -18.20
C HIS A 16 -2.36 0.99 -17.36
N TYR A 17 -1.78 -0.21 -17.22
CA TYR A 17 -2.04 -1.32 -16.24
C TYR A 17 -3.15 -2.36 -16.49
N ALA A 18 -2.75 -3.48 -17.12
CA ALA A 18 -2.90 -4.83 -16.54
C ALA A 18 -2.01 -5.83 -17.32
N LEU A 19 -1.08 -6.51 -16.65
CA LEU A 19 -0.24 -7.56 -17.23
C LEU A 19 -1.07 -8.84 -17.49
N ALA A 20 -1.99 -8.77 -18.46
CA ALA A 20 -2.53 -9.94 -19.12
C ALA A 20 -1.47 -10.42 -20.13
N THR A 21 -1.10 -11.69 -20.09
CA THR A 21 -0.24 -12.31 -21.11
C THR A 21 -0.91 -12.20 -22.47
N ILE A 22 -0.54 -11.16 -23.23
CA ILE A 22 -1.02 -10.91 -24.59
C ILE A 22 -0.54 -12.08 -25.44
N LYS A 23 -1.44 -13.02 -25.73
CA LYS A 23 -1.22 -14.04 -26.76
C LYS A 23 -1.00 -13.29 -28.07
N THR A 24 0.26 -13.14 -28.48
CA THR A 24 0.63 -12.53 -29.75
C THR A 24 -0.09 -13.32 -30.86
N ARG A 25 -1.09 -12.68 -31.49
CA ARG A 25 -1.82 -13.29 -32.60
C ARG A 25 -0.79 -13.57 -33.69
N LYS A 26 -0.61 -14.85 -34.05
CA LYS A 26 0.28 -15.24 -35.16
C LYS A 26 -0.06 -14.38 -36.37
N ARG A 27 0.97 -13.77 -36.98
CA ARG A 27 0.81 -12.92 -38.18
C ARG A 27 0.00 -13.70 -39.22
N LYS A 28 -1.12 -13.11 -39.67
CA LYS A 28 -1.91 -13.70 -40.75
C LYS A 28 -1.03 -13.74 -41.99
N ARG A 29 -0.93 -14.90 -42.65
CA ARG A 29 -0.24 -15.02 -43.94
C ARG A 29 -0.95 -14.09 -44.93
N GLN A 30 -0.19 -13.18 -45.54
CA GLN A 30 -0.67 -12.38 -46.65
C GLN A 30 -0.57 -13.24 -47.92
N ARG A 31 -1.62 -13.23 -48.75
CA ARG A 31 -1.66 -13.94 -50.03
C ARG A 31 -1.81 -12.92 -51.14
N ASN A 32 -1.02 -13.08 -52.20
CA ASN A 32 -1.13 -12.26 -53.39
C ASN A 32 -2.19 -12.86 -54.31
N TRP A 33 -3.25 -12.10 -54.57
CA TRP A 33 -4.40 -12.53 -55.38
C TRP A 33 -4.36 -11.86 -56.74
N VAL A 34 -4.52 -12.64 -57.80
CA VAL A 34 -4.58 -12.16 -59.18
C VAL A 34 -5.92 -12.57 -59.79
N GLN A 35 -6.54 -11.64 -60.51
CA GLN A 35 -7.77 -11.93 -61.25
C GLN A 35 -7.43 -12.87 -62.41
N PHE A 36 -8.06 -14.04 -62.42
CA PHE A 36 -7.82 -15.08 -63.41
C PHE A 36 -8.86 -15.05 -64.54
N GLN A 37 -10.16 -14.99 -64.19
CA GLN A 37 -11.24 -15.07 -65.16
C GLN A 37 -12.48 -14.31 -64.69
N ARG A 38 -13.30 -13.90 -65.65
CA ARG A 38 -14.61 -13.26 -65.43
C ARG A 38 -15.72 -14.16 -65.98
N PHE A 39 -16.79 -14.34 -65.22
CA PHE A 39 -17.98 -15.09 -65.60
C PHE A 39 -19.20 -14.17 -65.57
N GLU A 40 -20.12 -14.33 -66.52
CA GLU A 40 -21.36 -13.55 -66.58
C GLU A 40 -22.43 -14.09 -65.62
N LYS A 41 -22.37 -15.39 -65.29
CA LYS A 41 -23.34 -16.05 -64.42
C LYS A 41 -22.63 -16.82 -63.31
N LYS A 42 -23.25 -16.79 -62.12
CA LYS A 42 -22.82 -17.56 -60.94
C LYS A 42 -22.73 -19.06 -61.19
N ILE A 43 -23.62 -19.62 -62.00
CA ILE A 43 -23.66 -21.07 -62.28
C ILE A 43 -22.39 -21.51 -63.01
N ASP A 44 -21.90 -20.70 -63.95
CA ASP A 44 -20.73 -21.02 -64.77
C ASP A 44 -19.46 -20.99 -63.92
N ALA A 45 -19.31 -19.95 -63.09
CA ALA A 45 -18.19 -19.85 -62.14
C ALA A 45 -18.13 -21.03 -61.16
N ILE A 46 -19.28 -21.45 -60.61
CA ILE A 46 -19.35 -22.61 -59.71
C ILE A 46 -19.06 -23.91 -60.46
N SER A 47 -19.53 -24.03 -61.70
CA SER A 47 -19.31 -25.23 -62.52
C SER A 47 -17.83 -25.37 -62.88
N PHE A 48 -17.15 -24.27 -63.19
CA PHE A 48 -15.71 -24.21 -63.40
C PHE A 48 -14.93 -24.74 -62.18
N VAL A 49 -15.19 -24.19 -60.99
CA VAL A 49 -14.51 -24.62 -59.74
C VAL A 49 -14.79 -26.11 -59.43
N LYS A 50 -16.01 -26.59 -59.72
CA LYS A 50 -16.37 -28.00 -59.54
C LYS A 50 -15.68 -28.91 -60.55
N GLN A 51 -15.49 -28.47 -61.79
CA GLN A 51 -14.85 -29.24 -62.85
C GLN A 51 -13.39 -29.51 -62.50
N GLU A 52 -12.67 -28.52 -61.98
CA GLU A 52 -11.26 -28.69 -61.56
C GLU A 52 -11.10 -29.74 -60.45
N SER A 53 -12.12 -29.96 -59.60
CA SER A 53 -12.14 -30.99 -58.55
C SER A 53 -11.00 -30.90 -57.51
N THR A 54 -10.19 -29.84 -57.54
CA THR A 54 -9.06 -29.56 -56.65
C THR A 54 -9.44 -28.68 -55.45
N TRP A 55 -10.59 -28.00 -55.54
CA TRP A 55 -11.04 -27.00 -54.58
C TRP A 55 -12.20 -27.47 -53.71
N SER A 56 -12.22 -27.03 -52.45
CA SER A 56 -13.37 -27.11 -51.53
C SER A 56 -13.73 -25.74 -51.00
N TYR A 57 -15.02 -25.51 -50.83
CA TYR A 57 -15.52 -24.32 -50.16
C TYR A 57 -14.96 -24.22 -48.73
N HIS A 58 -14.52 -23.03 -48.34
CA HIS A 58 -13.98 -22.76 -47.01
C HIS A 58 -14.90 -21.85 -46.20
N TYR A 59 -15.14 -20.63 -46.66
CA TYR A 59 -16.02 -19.65 -46.01
C TYR A 59 -16.41 -18.55 -47.00
N SER A 60 -17.40 -17.74 -46.62
CA SER A 60 -17.82 -16.55 -47.36
C SER A 60 -17.59 -15.30 -46.53
N ASN A 61 -17.21 -14.20 -47.18
CA ASN A 61 -17.09 -12.88 -46.58
C ASN A 61 -17.96 -11.88 -47.33
N LYS A 62 -18.85 -11.19 -46.62
CA LYS A 62 -19.71 -10.16 -47.18
C LYS A 62 -19.07 -8.79 -46.96
N THR A 63 -18.97 -8.02 -48.03
CA THR A 63 -18.43 -6.65 -48.04
C THR A 63 -19.42 -5.71 -48.71
N ALA A 64 -19.27 -4.39 -48.52
CA ALA A 64 -20.14 -3.40 -49.16
C ALA A 64 -20.16 -3.53 -50.69
N SER A 65 -19.03 -3.90 -51.29
CA SER A 65 -18.87 -4.07 -52.74
C SER A 65 -19.41 -5.41 -53.27
N GLY A 66 -19.65 -6.40 -52.41
CA GLY A 66 -19.98 -7.75 -52.87
C GLY A 66 -19.70 -8.86 -51.87
N THR A 67 -19.93 -10.10 -52.29
CA THR A 67 -19.64 -11.31 -51.51
C THR A 67 -18.43 -12.04 -52.06
N LYS A 68 -17.48 -12.43 -51.21
CA LYS A 68 -16.29 -13.23 -51.56
C LYS A 68 -16.44 -14.65 -51.01
N ASP A 69 -16.60 -15.63 -51.89
CA ASP A 69 -16.59 -17.04 -51.51
C ASP A 69 -15.18 -17.61 -51.67
N TYR A 70 -14.55 -17.95 -50.56
CA TYR A 70 -13.20 -18.49 -50.51
C TYR A 70 -13.22 -20.01 -50.61
N TYR A 71 -12.36 -20.52 -51.46
CA TYR A 71 -12.08 -21.92 -51.69
C TYR A 71 -10.63 -22.22 -51.33
N ARG A 72 -10.40 -23.43 -50.81
CA ARG A 72 -9.07 -23.94 -50.47
C ARG A 72 -8.83 -25.28 -51.13
N CYS A 73 -7.57 -25.64 -51.29
CA CYS A 73 -7.23 -26.94 -51.84
C CYS A 73 -7.81 -28.09 -50.98
N ASN A 74 -8.34 -29.12 -51.64
CA ASN A 74 -8.91 -30.31 -51.01
C ASN A 74 -7.90 -31.08 -50.16
N VAL A 75 -6.62 -31.09 -50.56
CA VAL A 75 -5.54 -31.81 -49.84
C VAL A 75 -5.19 -31.11 -48.52
N ALA A 76 -5.18 -29.78 -48.51
CA ALA A 76 -4.91 -28.96 -47.33
C ALA A 76 -5.97 -29.07 -46.22
N LYS A 77 -7.11 -29.72 -46.49
CA LYS A 77 -8.07 -30.06 -45.43
C LYS A 77 -7.53 -31.14 -44.47
N LYS A 78 -6.52 -31.92 -44.89
CA LYS A 78 -6.01 -33.10 -44.14
C LYS A 78 -4.54 -33.03 -43.75
N LYS A 79 -3.69 -32.33 -44.50
CA LYS A 79 -2.26 -32.14 -44.24
C LYS A 79 -1.90 -30.65 -44.29
N GLU A 80 -0.61 -30.33 -44.15
CA GLU A 80 -0.04 -28.98 -44.14
C GLU A 80 -0.75 -27.98 -45.07
N ASN A 81 -0.84 -26.73 -44.60
CA ASN A 81 -1.59 -25.66 -45.24
C ASN A 81 -1.04 -25.38 -46.65
N CYS A 82 -1.76 -25.81 -47.69
CA CYS A 82 -1.48 -25.41 -49.07
C CYS A 82 -1.66 -23.89 -49.23
N ASP A 83 -0.67 -23.24 -49.84
CA ASP A 83 -0.72 -21.80 -50.03
C ASP A 83 -1.60 -21.38 -51.22
N ALA A 84 -1.83 -22.29 -52.17
CA ALA A 84 -2.82 -22.12 -53.21
C ALA A 84 -4.22 -21.79 -52.64
N GLY A 85 -4.84 -20.76 -53.19
CA GLY A 85 -6.17 -20.29 -52.84
C GLY A 85 -6.94 -19.84 -54.07
N LEU A 86 -8.25 -19.95 -53.98
CA LEU A 86 -9.17 -19.47 -55.00
C LEU A 86 -10.30 -18.72 -54.30
N TYR A 87 -10.76 -17.59 -54.82
CA TYR A 87 -12.03 -17.01 -54.41
C TYR A 87 -12.87 -16.53 -55.59
N LEU A 88 -14.18 -16.63 -55.42
CA LEU A 88 -15.16 -16.03 -56.31
C LEU A 88 -15.68 -14.76 -55.67
N PHE A 89 -15.61 -13.64 -56.38
CA PHE A 89 -16.18 -12.37 -55.96
C PHE A 89 -17.44 -12.07 -56.76
N TYR A 90 -18.56 -12.02 -56.06
CA TYR A 90 -19.88 -11.65 -56.54
C TYR A 90 -20.06 -10.16 -56.28
N GLU A 91 -20.04 -9.34 -57.34
CA GLU A 91 -20.27 -7.91 -57.19
C GLU A 91 -21.74 -7.65 -56.81
N ASN A 92 -22.01 -6.60 -56.03
CA ASN A 92 -23.40 -6.24 -55.71
C ASN A 92 -24.08 -5.47 -56.85
N SER A 93 -23.30 -4.85 -57.74
CA SER A 93 -23.77 -3.97 -58.80
C SER A 93 -24.22 -4.73 -60.06
N ASN A 94 -23.72 -5.94 -60.27
CA ASN A 94 -23.94 -6.74 -61.47
C ASN A 94 -23.95 -8.25 -61.14
N ASP A 95 -24.48 -9.07 -62.05
CA ASP A 95 -24.45 -10.53 -61.91
C ASP A 95 -23.09 -11.15 -62.28
N VAL A 96 -22.06 -10.32 -62.46
CA VAL A 96 -20.73 -10.75 -62.87
C VAL A 96 -20.01 -11.37 -61.69
N VAL A 97 -19.31 -12.47 -61.96
CA VAL A 97 -18.47 -13.15 -60.98
C VAL A 97 -17.02 -13.10 -61.42
N LEU A 98 -16.17 -12.52 -60.57
CA LEU A 98 -14.75 -12.45 -60.80
C LEU A 98 -14.04 -13.57 -60.03
N LEU A 99 -13.25 -14.37 -60.73
CA LEU A 99 -12.45 -15.44 -60.17
C LEU A 99 -11.03 -14.94 -59.93
N PHE A 100 -10.57 -15.07 -58.69
CA PHE A 100 -9.23 -14.74 -58.27
C PHE A 100 -8.52 -16.00 -57.77
N ILE A 101 -7.25 -16.14 -58.15
CA ILE A 101 -6.37 -17.21 -57.68
C ILE A 101 -5.12 -16.60 -57.05
N THR A 102 -4.47 -17.36 -56.17
CA THR A 102 -3.17 -16.96 -55.65
C THR A 102 -2.06 -17.14 -56.69
N THR A 103 -1.03 -16.31 -56.64
CA THR A 103 0.18 -16.47 -57.48
C THR A 103 0.96 -17.74 -57.15
N GLU A 104 0.86 -18.20 -55.91
CA GLU A 104 1.50 -19.42 -55.45
C GLU A 104 0.70 -20.63 -55.92
N GLY A 105 1.39 -21.57 -56.57
CA GLY A 105 0.83 -22.85 -56.99
C GLY A 105 0.57 -23.79 -55.81
N HIS A 106 0.04 -24.98 -56.10
CA HIS A 106 -0.13 -26.01 -55.09
C HIS A 106 1.24 -26.47 -54.55
N SER A 107 1.45 -26.38 -53.24
CA SER A 107 2.69 -26.83 -52.57
C SER A 107 2.77 -28.35 -52.39
N HIS A 108 1.97 -29.12 -53.14
CA HIS A 108 1.93 -30.57 -53.07
C HIS A 108 1.75 -31.19 -54.46
N GLU A 109 2.52 -32.23 -54.75
CA GLU A 109 2.56 -32.87 -56.08
C GLU A 109 1.35 -33.78 -56.35
N ASN A 110 0.67 -34.26 -55.30
CA ASN A 110 -0.46 -35.17 -55.42
C ASN A 110 -1.80 -34.43 -55.44
N LEU A 111 -2.17 -33.86 -56.59
CA LEU A 111 -3.56 -33.49 -56.89
C LEU A 111 -4.37 -34.77 -57.13
N GLN A 112 -4.56 -35.58 -56.09
CA GLN A 112 -5.47 -36.72 -56.18
C GLN A 112 -6.88 -36.17 -56.39
N VAL A 113 -7.34 -36.18 -57.64
CA VAL A 113 -8.72 -35.93 -58.02
C VAL A 113 -9.57 -36.81 -57.12
N HIS A 114 -10.30 -36.20 -56.19
CA HIS A 114 -11.21 -36.92 -55.29
C HIS A 114 -12.41 -37.43 -56.11
N THR A 115 -12.19 -38.49 -56.88
CA THR A 115 -13.23 -39.41 -57.36
C THR A 115 -13.74 -40.24 -56.18
N GLN A 116 -14.15 -39.55 -55.10
CA GLN A 116 -14.88 -40.15 -53.99
C GLN A 116 -16.36 -40.26 -54.32
N ARG A 117 -16.85 -39.70 -55.42
CA ARG A 117 -18.26 -39.88 -55.80
C ARG A 117 -18.43 -41.22 -56.51
N MET A 118 -19.47 -41.96 -56.12
CA MET A 118 -19.89 -43.14 -56.86
C MET A 118 -20.26 -42.74 -58.28
N THR A 119 -19.81 -43.54 -59.25
CA THR A 119 -20.15 -43.31 -60.65
C THR A 119 -21.66 -43.44 -60.87
N THR A 120 -22.15 -42.81 -61.93
CA THR A 120 -23.56 -42.85 -62.32
C THR A 120 -24.05 -44.25 -62.61
N GLU A 121 -23.20 -45.10 -63.18
CA GLU A 121 -23.51 -46.50 -63.49
C GLU A 121 -23.67 -47.32 -62.21
N CYS A 122 -22.75 -47.12 -61.24
CA CYS A 122 -22.81 -47.80 -59.95
C CYS A 122 -24.11 -47.44 -59.17
N LYS A 123 -24.54 -46.17 -59.23
CA LYS A 123 -25.78 -45.72 -58.60
C LYS A 123 -27.03 -46.37 -59.20
N LYS A 124 -27.12 -46.43 -60.53
CA LYS A 124 -28.23 -47.10 -61.24
C LYS A 124 -28.32 -48.57 -60.88
N GLU A 125 -27.17 -49.24 -60.72
CA GLU A 125 -27.16 -50.65 -60.37
C GLU A 125 -27.58 -50.88 -58.90
N ILE A 126 -27.21 -49.98 -57.99
CA ILE A 126 -27.69 -50.02 -56.61
C ILE A 126 -29.20 -49.82 -56.54
N GLU A 127 -29.78 -48.94 -57.35
CA GLU A 127 -31.24 -48.75 -57.41
C GLU A 127 -31.97 -50.04 -57.78
N LYS A 128 -31.50 -50.75 -58.81
CA LYS A 128 -32.06 -52.06 -59.19
C LYS A 128 -31.98 -53.07 -58.05
N LEU A 129 -30.81 -53.17 -57.40
CA LEU A 129 -30.59 -54.11 -56.29
C LEU A 129 -31.41 -53.74 -55.04
N PHE A 130 -31.65 -52.44 -54.84
CA PHE A 130 -32.48 -51.92 -53.76
C PHE A 130 -33.97 -52.21 -53.99
N ASP A 131 -34.46 -52.10 -55.22
CA ASP A 131 -35.84 -52.45 -55.57
C ASP A 131 -36.14 -53.94 -55.34
N LEU A 132 -35.13 -54.80 -55.44
CA LEU A 132 -35.18 -56.22 -55.05
C LEU A 132 -35.15 -56.46 -53.53
N LYS A 133 -35.22 -55.40 -52.71
CA LYS A 133 -35.20 -55.43 -51.22
C LYS A 133 -33.97 -56.15 -50.63
N LEU A 134 -32.84 -56.12 -51.32
CA LEU A 134 -31.61 -56.76 -50.85
C LEU A 134 -30.97 -55.98 -49.69
N LYS A 135 -30.34 -56.72 -48.76
CA LYS A 135 -29.61 -56.12 -47.63
C LYS A 135 -28.31 -55.46 -48.12
N PRO A 136 -27.82 -54.38 -47.46
CA PRO A 136 -26.64 -53.64 -47.89
C PRO A 136 -25.36 -54.49 -48.10
N LYS A 137 -25.16 -55.55 -47.31
CA LYS A 137 -24.03 -56.48 -47.47
C LYS A 137 -24.06 -57.20 -48.82
N LYS A 138 -25.22 -57.76 -49.19
CA LYS A 138 -25.43 -58.47 -50.45
C LYS A 138 -25.34 -57.52 -51.65
N ILE A 139 -25.82 -56.28 -51.51
CA ILE A 139 -25.63 -55.24 -52.53
C ILE A 139 -24.14 -54.98 -52.76
N THR A 140 -23.32 -54.92 -51.69
CA THR A 140 -21.87 -54.72 -51.81
C THR A 140 -21.19 -55.86 -52.55
N GLU A 141 -21.56 -57.10 -52.23
CA GLU A 141 -21.02 -58.32 -52.88
C GLU A 141 -21.36 -58.33 -54.38
N MET A 142 -22.63 -58.11 -54.74
CA MET A 142 -23.06 -58.11 -56.15
C MET A 142 -22.44 -56.96 -56.96
N LEU A 143 -22.16 -55.82 -56.34
CA LEU A 143 -21.44 -54.73 -57.02
C LEU A 143 -19.98 -55.10 -57.29
N LEU A 144 -19.34 -55.80 -56.36
CA LEU A 144 -17.96 -56.25 -56.51
C LEU A 144 -17.84 -57.32 -57.60
N GLU A 145 -18.80 -58.26 -57.68
CA GLU A 145 -18.92 -59.24 -58.76
C GLU A 145 -19.06 -58.58 -60.13
N LYS A 146 -19.79 -57.45 -60.21
CA LYS A 146 -19.96 -56.65 -61.44
C LYS A 146 -18.78 -55.71 -61.74
N GLY A 147 -17.70 -55.78 -60.97
CA GLY A 147 -16.48 -54.99 -61.17
C GLY A 147 -16.53 -53.56 -60.63
N PHE A 148 -17.59 -53.17 -59.90
CA PHE A 148 -17.66 -51.86 -59.25
C PHE A 148 -16.86 -51.84 -57.94
N LYS A 149 -15.80 -51.03 -57.89
CA LYS A 149 -15.00 -50.85 -56.67
C LYS A 149 -15.58 -49.74 -55.78
N LEU A 150 -16.32 -50.12 -54.74
CA LEU A 150 -16.75 -49.17 -53.70
C LEU A 150 -15.56 -48.81 -52.80
N LYS A 151 -15.14 -47.54 -52.84
CA LYS A 151 -14.01 -47.05 -52.02
C LYS A 151 -14.36 -46.96 -50.52
N ASN A 152 -15.63 -46.72 -50.18
CA ASN A 152 -16.07 -46.56 -48.79
C ASN A 152 -17.49 -47.10 -48.58
N LYS A 153 -17.67 -48.01 -47.62
CA LYS A 153 -18.98 -48.59 -47.23
C LYS A 153 -20.01 -47.52 -46.84
N SER A 154 -19.58 -46.39 -46.29
CA SER A 154 -20.46 -45.27 -45.93
C SER A 154 -21.16 -44.66 -47.15
N GLN A 155 -20.56 -44.73 -48.34
CA GLN A 155 -21.16 -44.17 -49.55
C GLN A 155 -22.40 -44.95 -49.97
N LEU A 156 -22.31 -46.27 -49.93
CA LEU A 156 -23.47 -47.15 -50.16
C LEU A 156 -24.54 -46.89 -49.12
N SER A 157 -24.20 -46.84 -47.83
CA SER A 157 -25.16 -46.59 -46.75
C SER A 157 -25.88 -45.25 -46.92
N ASN A 158 -25.14 -44.17 -47.23
CA ASN A 158 -25.73 -42.85 -47.46
C ASN A 158 -26.62 -42.83 -48.70
N TYR A 159 -26.25 -43.55 -49.76
CA TYR A 159 -27.06 -43.62 -50.98
C TYR A 159 -28.35 -44.43 -50.75
N LEU A 160 -28.28 -45.57 -50.07
CA LEU A 160 -29.45 -46.35 -49.68
C LEU A 160 -30.38 -45.56 -48.75
N MET A 161 -29.81 -44.74 -47.86
CA MET A 161 -30.60 -43.82 -47.02
C MET A 161 -31.35 -42.80 -47.87
N GLN A 162 -30.71 -42.21 -48.89
CA GLN A 162 -31.35 -41.29 -49.83
C GLN A 162 -32.46 -41.98 -50.65
N LEU A 163 -32.23 -43.20 -51.13
CA LEU A 163 -33.25 -43.98 -51.86
C LEU A 163 -34.45 -44.31 -50.98
N ASN A 164 -34.21 -44.72 -49.73
CA ASN A 164 -35.29 -44.93 -48.76
C ASN A 164 -36.09 -43.65 -48.51
N MET A 165 -35.43 -42.50 -48.33
CA MET A 165 -36.11 -41.20 -48.17
C MET A 165 -36.95 -40.85 -49.41
N LYS A 166 -36.41 -41.10 -50.62
CA LYS A 166 -37.12 -40.81 -51.87
C LYS A 166 -38.35 -41.71 -52.05
N LYS A 167 -38.25 -42.99 -51.69
CA LYS A 167 -39.30 -43.99 -51.93
C LYS A 167 -40.36 -44.04 -50.83
N PHE A 168 -39.95 -43.92 -49.57
CA PHE A 168 -40.83 -44.12 -48.41
C PHE A 168 -41.13 -42.83 -47.62
N LYS A 169 -40.52 -41.69 -48.00
CA LYS A 169 -40.64 -40.36 -47.36
C LYS A 169 -40.21 -40.27 -45.89
N LEU A 170 -40.25 -41.35 -45.10
CA LEU A 170 -39.83 -41.44 -43.70
C LEU A 170 -39.06 -42.74 -43.47
N LEU A 171 -37.85 -42.64 -42.89
CA LEU A 171 -36.96 -43.77 -42.60
C LEU A 171 -37.25 -44.41 -41.24
N LYS A 172 -37.98 -43.70 -40.39
CA LYS A 172 -38.33 -44.08 -39.03
C LYS A 172 -39.74 -43.60 -38.81
N ILE A 173 -40.67 -44.52 -38.63
CA ILE A 173 -41.95 -44.17 -38.02
C ILE A 173 -41.61 -43.63 -36.61
N SER A 174 -42.04 -42.40 -36.32
CA SER A 174 -41.89 -41.87 -34.97
C SER A 174 -42.72 -42.71 -33.99
N LEU A 175 -42.35 -42.70 -32.72
CA LEU A 175 -43.14 -43.39 -31.68
C LEU A 175 -44.61 -42.93 -31.69
N GLY A 176 -44.86 -41.63 -31.91
CA GLY A 176 -46.22 -41.09 -32.01
C GLY A 176 -46.96 -41.55 -33.27
N GLU A 177 -46.30 -41.63 -34.43
CA GLU A 177 -46.92 -42.19 -35.65
C GLU A 177 -47.19 -43.69 -35.52
N LEU A 178 -46.34 -44.43 -34.82
CA LEU A 178 -46.53 -45.85 -34.55
C LEU A 178 -47.70 -46.05 -33.57
N GLU A 179 -47.79 -45.22 -32.55
CA GLU A 179 -48.90 -45.22 -31.59
C GLU A 179 -50.21 -44.87 -32.30
N GLN A 180 -50.22 -43.83 -33.14
CA GLN A 180 -51.37 -43.48 -33.95
C GLN A 180 -51.75 -44.63 -34.90
N TRP A 181 -50.79 -45.26 -35.56
CA TRP A 181 -51.06 -46.43 -36.40
C TRP A 181 -51.64 -47.60 -35.59
N CYS A 182 -51.14 -47.84 -34.37
CA CYS A 182 -51.69 -48.85 -33.47
C CYS A 182 -53.12 -48.52 -33.03
N VAL A 183 -53.45 -47.23 -32.83
CA VAL A 183 -54.82 -46.77 -32.55
C VAL A 183 -55.72 -46.96 -33.77
N ASP A 184 -55.27 -46.53 -34.95
CA ASP A 184 -56.05 -46.60 -36.19
C ASP A 184 -56.34 -48.05 -36.62
N ASN A 185 -55.44 -48.98 -36.29
CA ASN A 185 -55.55 -50.41 -36.59
C ASN A 185 -55.96 -51.24 -35.36
N SER A 186 -56.54 -50.62 -34.33
CA SER A 186 -57.05 -51.35 -33.15
C SER A 186 -58.41 -51.99 -33.39
N ASN A 187 -59.14 -51.55 -34.41
CA ASN A 187 -60.43 -52.12 -34.79
C ASN A 187 -60.24 -53.46 -35.51
N ILE A 188 -61.13 -54.41 -35.22
CA ILE A 188 -61.14 -55.73 -35.88
C ILE A 188 -61.57 -55.51 -37.35
N PRO A 189 -60.71 -55.85 -38.33
CA PRO A 189 -61.04 -55.67 -39.74
C PRO A 189 -62.02 -56.74 -40.20
N GLU A 190 -62.87 -56.39 -41.17
CA GLU A 190 -63.90 -57.28 -41.74
C GLU A 190 -63.32 -58.35 -42.68
N LEU A 191 -62.07 -58.17 -43.12
CA LEU A 191 -61.34 -59.07 -44.01
C LEU A 191 -60.33 -59.89 -43.21
N ASP A 192 -60.47 -61.22 -43.27
CA ASP A 192 -59.68 -62.20 -42.52
C ASP A 192 -58.15 -62.07 -42.71
N ASP A 193 -57.69 -61.47 -43.81
CA ASP A 193 -56.27 -61.28 -44.13
C ASP A 193 -55.68 -59.92 -43.70
N THR A 194 -56.45 -59.08 -43.01
CA THR A 194 -55.98 -57.75 -42.59
C THR A 194 -55.41 -57.79 -41.18
N ALA A 195 -54.16 -57.35 -41.01
CA ALA A 195 -53.51 -57.28 -39.71
C ALA A 195 -54.12 -56.16 -38.84
N PHE A 196 -54.33 -56.43 -37.55
CA PHE A 196 -54.81 -55.45 -36.57
C PHE A 196 -54.08 -55.60 -35.21
N VAL A 197 -54.21 -54.60 -34.35
CA VAL A 197 -53.48 -54.48 -33.08
C VAL A 197 -54.41 -54.77 -31.91
N VAL A 198 -54.20 -55.90 -31.22
CA VAL A 198 -55.05 -56.35 -30.10
C VAL A 198 -54.86 -55.51 -28.83
N ARG A 199 -53.63 -55.09 -28.52
CA ARG A 199 -53.30 -54.25 -27.36
C ARG A 199 -51.93 -53.61 -27.53
N HIS A 200 -51.80 -52.34 -27.15
CA HIS A 200 -50.50 -51.67 -27.02
C HIS A 200 -50.45 -50.89 -25.69
N GLU A 201 -49.52 -51.23 -24.80
CA GLU A 201 -49.31 -50.52 -23.54
C GLU A 201 -47.83 -50.14 -23.40
N ASN A 202 -47.57 -48.86 -23.15
CA ASN A 202 -46.22 -48.32 -23.05
C ASN A 202 -45.75 -48.26 -21.59
N LEU A 203 -45.66 -49.43 -20.94
CA LEU A 203 -45.36 -49.58 -19.50
C LEU A 203 -44.08 -48.85 -19.04
N LYS A 204 -43.08 -48.74 -19.93
CA LYS A 204 -41.79 -48.07 -19.62
C LYS A 204 -41.92 -46.55 -19.54
N LEU A 205 -42.86 -45.93 -20.26
CA LEU A 205 -42.99 -44.48 -20.30
C LEU A 205 -43.52 -43.93 -18.97
N ASN A 206 -44.50 -44.61 -18.38
CA ASN A 206 -45.11 -44.21 -17.11
C ASN A 206 -44.14 -44.30 -15.93
N GLU A 207 -43.28 -45.33 -15.89
CA GLU A 207 -42.20 -45.42 -14.89
C GLU A 207 -41.21 -44.26 -15.01
N ILE A 208 -40.85 -43.87 -16.24
CA ILE A 208 -39.93 -42.76 -16.48
C ILE A 208 -40.57 -41.43 -16.03
N ILE A 209 -41.85 -41.20 -16.36
CA ILE A 209 -42.58 -40.00 -15.94
C ILE A 209 -42.62 -39.88 -14.41
N ASN A 210 -42.90 -40.97 -13.70
CA ASN A 210 -42.93 -40.95 -12.24
C ASN A 210 -41.55 -40.69 -11.62
N LYS A 211 -40.48 -41.28 -12.18
CA LYS A 211 -39.10 -40.99 -11.76
C LYS A 211 -38.72 -39.53 -11.99
N LEU A 212 -39.15 -38.94 -13.11
CA LEU A 212 -38.91 -37.53 -13.40
C LEU A 212 -39.66 -36.60 -12.43
N LYS A 213 -40.92 -36.90 -12.11
CA LYS A 213 -41.71 -36.13 -11.13
C LYS A 213 -41.06 -36.13 -9.74
N LEU A 214 -40.61 -37.28 -9.25
CA LEU A 214 -39.89 -37.38 -7.97
C LEU A 214 -38.58 -36.60 -7.97
N LYS A 215 -37.83 -36.66 -9.08
CA LYS A 215 -36.58 -35.92 -9.21
C LYS A 215 -36.80 -34.41 -9.21
N ASN A 216 -37.84 -33.93 -9.90
CA ASN A 216 -38.20 -32.52 -9.91
C ASN A 216 -38.59 -32.04 -8.51
N LYS A 217 -39.43 -32.79 -7.78
CA LYS A 217 -39.80 -32.44 -6.41
C LYS A 217 -38.58 -32.29 -5.48
N LYS A 218 -37.62 -33.21 -5.56
CA LYS A 218 -36.37 -33.12 -4.79
C LYS A 218 -35.50 -31.92 -5.17
N ASN A 219 -35.51 -31.53 -6.44
CA ASN A 219 -34.80 -30.35 -6.90
C ASN A 219 -35.47 -29.07 -6.39
N ASP A 220 -36.80 -29.02 -6.35
CA ASP A 220 -37.56 -27.89 -5.83
C ASP A 220 -37.30 -27.72 -4.33
N GLU A 221 -37.35 -28.82 -3.55
CA GLU A 221 -37.00 -28.79 -2.11
C GLU A 221 -35.55 -28.32 -1.88
N LYS A 222 -34.60 -28.78 -2.70
CA LYS A 222 -33.21 -28.33 -2.62
C LYS A 222 -33.06 -26.84 -2.96
N PHE A 223 -33.82 -26.36 -3.94
CA PHE A 223 -33.80 -24.94 -4.32
C PHE A 223 -34.35 -24.07 -3.17
N ASP A 224 -35.41 -24.50 -2.51
CA ASP A 224 -35.97 -23.80 -1.35
C ASP A 224 -34.99 -23.78 -0.16
N GLU A 225 -34.27 -24.88 0.09
CA GLU A 225 -33.19 -24.91 1.10
C GLU A 225 -32.05 -23.93 0.76
N GLU A 226 -31.60 -23.89 -0.49
CA GLU A 226 -30.57 -22.95 -0.96
C GLU A 226 -31.03 -21.49 -0.84
N LEU A 227 -32.30 -21.22 -1.15
CA LEU A 227 -32.88 -19.88 -1.04
C LEU A 227 -32.94 -19.43 0.43
N ASN A 228 -33.38 -20.30 1.34
CA ASN A 228 -33.38 -20.03 2.77
C ASN A 228 -31.97 -19.79 3.32
N GLN A 229 -30.98 -20.55 2.84
CA GLN A 229 -29.58 -20.34 3.21
C GLN A 229 -29.07 -18.97 2.72
N PHE A 230 -29.45 -18.56 1.50
CA PHE A 230 -29.09 -17.26 0.95
C PHE A 230 -29.66 -16.11 1.78
N ASP A 231 -30.93 -16.18 2.17
CA ASP A 231 -31.57 -15.15 3.00
C ASP A 231 -30.92 -15.04 4.39
N TYR A 232 -30.58 -16.17 5.00
CA TYR A 232 -29.83 -16.17 6.26
C TYR A 232 -28.46 -15.48 6.11
N LEU A 233 -27.71 -15.79 5.05
CA LEU A 233 -26.41 -15.18 4.78
C LEU A 233 -26.52 -13.68 4.52
N LYS A 234 -27.58 -13.25 3.83
CA LYS A 234 -27.85 -11.83 3.58
C LYS A 234 -28.08 -11.06 4.89
N ILE A 235 -28.96 -11.57 5.76
CA ILE A 235 -29.21 -10.97 7.08
C ILE A 235 -27.92 -10.93 7.90
N ARG A 236 -27.13 -12.02 7.89
CA ARG A 236 -25.88 -12.10 8.64
C ARG A 236 -24.84 -11.07 8.14
N LYS A 237 -24.76 -10.86 6.82
CA LYS A 237 -23.90 -9.85 6.22
C LYS A 237 -24.28 -8.44 6.69
N GLU A 238 -25.56 -8.10 6.63
CA GLU A 238 -26.05 -6.77 7.09
C GLU A 238 -25.77 -6.53 8.57
N GLN A 239 -25.89 -7.56 9.42
CA GLN A 239 -25.52 -7.47 10.83
C GLN A 239 -24.02 -7.18 11.02
N LEU A 240 -23.16 -7.86 10.25
CA LEU A 240 -21.71 -7.65 10.32
C LEU A 240 -21.31 -6.26 9.84
N GLU A 241 -21.95 -5.74 8.79
CA GLU A 241 -21.72 -4.37 8.30
C GLU A 241 -22.06 -3.33 9.37
N ARG A 242 -23.18 -3.50 10.10
CA ARG A 242 -23.54 -2.62 11.23
C ARG A 242 -22.49 -2.65 12.35
N VAL A 243 -21.99 -3.85 12.69
CA VAL A 243 -20.94 -4.00 13.71
C VAL A 243 -19.65 -3.32 13.27
N LEU A 244 -19.27 -3.43 12.00
CA LEU A 244 -18.08 -2.76 11.45
C LEU A 244 -18.21 -1.24 11.50
N ILE A 245 -19.38 -0.69 11.16
CA ILE A 245 -19.65 0.76 11.23
C ILE A 245 -19.50 1.26 12.67
N LEU A 246 -20.10 0.56 13.64
CA LEU A 246 -19.99 0.92 15.06
C LEU A 246 -18.54 0.87 15.54
N ARG A 247 -17.79 -0.18 15.18
CA ARG A 247 -16.39 -0.32 15.56
C ARG A 247 -15.51 0.78 14.97
N ASN A 248 -15.75 1.16 13.71
CA ASN A 248 -15.01 2.24 13.07
C ASN A 248 -15.28 3.59 13.74
N ALA A 249 -16.53 3.86 14.13
CA ALA A 249 -16.86 5.06 14.91
C ALA A 249 -16.09 5.09 16.24
N THR A 250 -16.06 3.97 16.99
CA THR A 250 -15.29 3.88 18.24
C THR A 250 -13.79 4.10 18.02
N ILE A 251 -13.23 3.60 16.93
CA ILE A 251 -11.80 3.82 16.60
C ILE A 251 -11.53 5.32 16.39
N ILE A 252 -12.41 6.02 15.69
CA ILE A 252 -12.28 7.48 15.46
C ILE A 252 -12.31 8.22 16.80
N ASP A 253 -13.23 7.88 17.70
CA ASP A 253 -13.31 8.50 19.04
C ASP A 253 -12.03 8.23 19.87
N MET A 254 -11.49 7.01 19.78
CA MET A 254 -10.22 6.65 20.44
C MET A 254 -9.04 7.44 19.86
N GLU A 255 -8.97 7.61 18.55
CA GLU A 255 -7.92 8.41 17.91
C GLU A 255 -7.97 9.88 18.33
N GLU A 256 -9.17 10.44 18.48
CA GLU A 256 -9.34 11.82 18.95
C GLU A 256 -8.93 11.97 20.43
N THR A 257 -9.26 10.98 21.26
CA THR A 257 -8.81 10.89 22.65
C THR A 257 -7.28 10.82 22.74
N ILE A 258 -6.63 9.98 21.92
CA ILE A 258 -5.17 9.86 21.86
C ILE A 258 -4.54 11.20 21.44
N LYS A 259 -5.11 11.88 20.43
CA LYS A 259 -4.63 13.21 20.02
C LYS A 259 -4.71 14.23 21.15
N SER A 260 -5.80 14.25 21.93
CA SER A 260 -5.95 15.12 23.10
C SER A 260 -4.90 14.81 24.16
N LEU A 261 -4.70 13.53 24.50
CA LEU A 261 -3.69 13.10 25.47
C LEU A 261 -2.27 13.48 25.04
N ASN A 262 -1.94 13.35 23.76
CA ASN A 262 -0.62 13.73 23.24
C ASN A 262 -0.37 15.25 23.35
N ARG A 263 -1.40 16.09 23.11
CA ARG A 263 -1.28 17.55 23.30
C ARG A 263 -1.01 17.88 24.76
N ASN A 264 -1.75 17.24 25.68
CA ASN A 264 -1.55 17.44 27.12
C ASN A 264 -0.15 16.98 27.56
N HIS A 265 0.30 15.82 27.09
CA HIS A 265 1.65 15.32 27.38
C HIS A 265 2.73 16.30 26.89
N SER A 266 2.59 16.84 25.68
CA SER A 266 3.52 17.85 25.16
C SER A 266 3.53 19.12 26.01
N ALA A 267 2.37 19.60 26.45
CA ALA A 267 2.28 20.77 27.33
C ALA A 267 2.96 20.52 28.69
N THR A 268 2.69 19.37 29.32
CA THR A 268 3.32 18.98 30.58
C THR A 268 4.84 18.79 30.43
N SER A 269 5.31 18.28 29.29
CA SER A 269 6.75 18.18 29.00
C SER A 269 7.41 19.55 28.96
N MET A 270 6.78 20.54 28.30
CA MET A 270 7.30 21.91 28.24
C MET A 270 7.35 22.55 29.64
N GLU A 271 6.30 22.38 30.46
CA GLU A 271 6.28 22.87 31.84
C GLU A 271 7.40 22.24 32.68
N MET A 272 7.69 20.96 32.46
CA MET A 272 8.77 20.25 33.15
C MET A 272 10.15 20.79 32.77
N ASP A 273 10.36 21.10 31.49
CA ASP A 273 11.59 21.72 30.99
C ASP A 273 11.80 23.12 31.58
N GLU A 274 10.74 23.94 31.63
CA GLU A 274 10.79 25.28 32.27
C GLU A 274 11.11 25.19 33.77
N LEU A 275 10.53 24.22 34.49
CA LEU A 275 10.83 23.98 35.90
C LEU A 275 12.28 23.52 36.10
N SER A 276 12.79 22.68 35.19
CA SER A 276 14.18 22.22 35.20
C SER A 276 15.17 23.38 35.02
N GLU A 277 14.87 24.31 34.11
CA GLU A 277 15.67 25.51 33.89
C GLU A 277 15.68 26.41 35.14
N LYS A 278 14.50 26.72 35.71
CA LYS A 278 14.38 27.50 36.96
C LYS A 278 15.13 26.85 38.13
N ASN A 279 15.09 25.52 38.22
CA ASN A 279 15.83 24.79 39.26
C ASN A 279 17.34 24.96 39.07
N THR A 280 17.82 24.91 37.83
CA THR A 280 19.23 25.16 37.49
C THR A 280 19.66 26.59 37.84
N GLU A 281 18.83 27.59 37.53
CA GLU A 281 19.07 28.98 37.94
C GLU A 281 19.16 29.13 39.47
N MET A 282 18.26 28.47 40.19
CA MET A 282 18.25 28.47 41.66
C MET A 282 19.53 27.88 42.23
N PHE A 283 20.00 26.74 41.70
CA PHE A 283 21.27 26.14 42.11
C PHE A 283 22.46 27.07 41.86
N ASN A 284 22.52 27.70 40.69
CA ASN A 284 23.57 28.69 40.37
C ASN A 284 23.53 29.86 41.36
N LYS A 285 22.33 30.33 41.74
CA LYS A 285 22.17 31.41 42.71
C LYS A 285 22.63 31.00 44.11
N ILE A 286 22.29 29.78 44.53
CA ILE A 286 22.76 29.21 45.80
C ILE A 286 24.29 29.17 45.84
N ASP A 287 24.95 28.72 44.77
CA ASP A 287 26.41 28.65 44.73
C ASP A 287 27.06 30.04 44.71
N GLN A 288 26.46 31.03 44.05
CA GLN A 288 26.88 32.42 44.14
C GLN A 288 26.80 32.94 45.59
N LEU A 289 25.68 32.70 46.27
CA LEU A 289 25.47 33.11 47.66
C LEU A 289 26.46 32.41 48.61
N LYS A 290 26.72 31.12 48.42
CA LYS A 290 27.76 30.39 49.17
C LYS A 290 29.13 31.04 49.01
N LYS A 291 29.50 31.43 47.78
CA LYS A 291 30.78 32.11 47.52
C LYS A 291 30.84 33.49 48.19
N GLN A 292 29.76 34.26 48.15
CA GLN A 292 29.66 35.55 48.84
C GLN A 292 29.79 35.38 50.37
N ASN A 293 29.09 34.41 50.96
CA ASN A 293 29.20 34.10 52.39
C ASN A 293 30.62 33.70 52.77
N LYS A 294 31.29 32.85 51.97
CA LYS A 294 32.69 32.49 52.22
C LYS A 294 33.60 33.73 52.27
N ASN A 295 33.42 34.67 51.34
CA ASN A 295 34.18 35.93 51.34
C ASN A 295 33.86 36.83 52.53
N LEU A 296 32.62 36.82 53.02
CA LEU A 296 32.24 37.58 54.23
C LEU A 296 32.87 36.96 55.47
N VAL A 297 32.85 35.63 55.59
CA VAL A 297 33.52 34.92 56.68
C VAL A 297 35.00 35.27 56.73
N THR A 298 35.72 35.19 55.59
CA THR A 298 37.14 35.58 55.57
C THR A 298 37.39 37.02 55.97
N LYS A 299 36.50 37.96 55.58
CA LYS A 299 36.60 39.36 56.02
C LYS A 299 36.35 39.53 57.51
N CYS A 300 35.44 38.74 58.09
CA CYS A 300 35.21 38.73 59.53
C CYS A 300 36.46 38.21 60.26
N ASP A 301 37.07 37.14 59.76
CA ASP A 301 38.32 36.61 60.31
C ASP A 301 39.45 37.66 60.26
N ASP A 302 39.61 38.37 59.13
CA ASP A 302 40.61 39.44 58.98
C ASP A 302 40.37 40.59 59.98
N LEU A 303 39.11 41.01 60.15
CA LEU A 303 38.73 42.05 61.11
C LEU A 303 38.99 41.61 62.56
N GLU A 304 38.78 40.34 62.88
CA GLU A 304 39.06 39.78 64.21
C GLU A 304 40.56 39.83 64.52
N VAL A 305 41.42 39.53 63.53
CA VAL A 305 42.88 39.70 63.64
C VAL A 305 43.25 41.17 63.89
N GLU A 306 42.66 42.12 63.17
CA GLU A 306 42.92 43.55 63.37
C GLU A 306 42.45 44.03 64.76
N ILE A 307 41.29 43.55 65.22
CA ILE A 307 40.78 43.81 66.58
C ILE A 307 41.79 43.31 67.62
N ASP A 308 42.32 42.11 67.47
CA ASP A 308 43.28 41.56 68.43
C ASP A 308 44.61 42.32 68.42
N LYS A 309 45.06 42.80 67.26
CA LYS A 309 46.20 43.71 67.16
C LYS A 309 45.94 45.03 67.89
N HIS A 310 44.77 45.65 67.71
CA HIS A 310 44.39 46.85 68.45
C HIS A 310 44.30 46.59 69.96
N LYS A 311 43.77 45.44 70.40
CA LYS A 311 43.76 45.06 71.83
C LYS A 311 45.18 44.99 72.41
N ARG A 312 46.15 44.45 71.66
CA ARG A 312 47.57 44.41 72.09
C ARG A 312 48.15 45.81 72.21
N ILE A 313 47.94 46.69 71.22
CA ILE A 313 48.39 48.09 71.25
C ILE A 313 47.78 48.82 72.45
N ILE A 314 46.47 48.66 72.69
CA ILE A 314 45.80 49.26 73.85
C ILE A 314 46.42 48.75 75.16
N SER A 315 46.79 47.46 75.23
CA SER A 315 47.45 46.90 76.41
C SER A 315 48.84 47.50 76.63
N GLN A 316 49.64 47.64 75.57
CA GLN A 316 50.94 48.32 75.61
C GLN A 316 50.82 49.78 76.05
N LEU A 317 49.89 50.55 75.45
CA LEU A 317 49.65 51.94 75.84
C LEU A 317 49.19 52.08 77.29
N LYS A 318 48.43 51.10 77.82
CA LYS A 318 48.07 51.08 79.24
C LYS A 318 49.28 50.81 80.14
N GLU A 319 50.20 49.94 79.73
CA GLU A 319 51.46 49.71 80.44
C GLU A 319 52.34 50.96 80.43
N GLU A 320 52.54 51.58 79.26
CA GLU A 320 53.28 52.84 79.11
C GLU A 320 52.69 53.97 79.97
N ASN A 321 51.35 54.12 79.98
CA ASN A 321 50.69 55.10 80.85
C ASN A 321 50.94 54.80 82.34
N ASN A 322 50.92 53.53 82.77
CA ASN A 322 51.24 53.18 84.15
C ASN A 322 52.70 53.51 84.51
N GLU A 323 53.64 53.37 83.57
CA GLU A 323 55.05 53.77 83.74
C GLU A 323 55.20 55.29 83.82
N ILE A 324 54.44 56.04 83.02
CA ILE A 324 54.38 57.50 83.09
C ILE A 324 53.81 57.93 84.44
N ASP A 325 52.69 57.38 84.88
CA ASP A 325 52.10 57.68 86.19
C ASP A 325 53.08 57.36 87.33
N SER A 326 53.80 56.23 87.24
CA SER A 326 54.82 55.85 88.21
C SER A 326 56.01 56.82 88.23
N SER A 327 56.48 57.25 87.06
CA SER A 327 57.59 58.21 86.95
C SER A 327 57.18 59.63 87.35
N GLN A 328 55.92 60.01 87.13
CA GLN A 328 55.35 61.28 87.59
C GLN A 328 55.23 61.31 89.12
N ILE A 329 54.84 60.21 89.77
CA ILE A 329 54.88 60.05 91.23
C ILE A 329 56.32 60.20 91.79
N THR A 330 57.35 59.71 91.07
CA THR A 330 58.75 59.88 91.50
C THR A 330 59.27 61.32 91.32
N ASN A 331 58.82 62.03 90.29
CA ASN A 331 59.14 63.43 90.06
C ASN A 331 58.43 64.35 91.05
N ASP A 332 57.17 64.04 91.39
CA ASP A 332 56.42 64.73 92.43
C ASP A 332 57.04 64.49 93.81
N SER A 333 57.50 63.26 94.11
CA SER A 333 58.29 62.99 95.33
C SER A 333 59.62 63.75 95.37
N SER A 334 60.29 63.91 94.24
CA SER A 334 61.57 64.63 94.14
C SER A 334 61.40 66.15 94.28
N THR A 335 60.32 66.71 93.74
CA THR A 335 59.97 68.13 93.91
C THR A 335 59.49 68.43 95.33
N ILE A 336 58.77 67.51 95.99
CA ILE A 336 58.44 67.61 97.42
C ILE A 336 59.73 67.59 98.27
N ALA A 337 60.71 66.74 97.94
CA ALA A 337 62.00 66.70 98.63
C ALA A 337 62.82 68.00 98.47
N LEU A 338 62.80 68.61 97.27
CA LEU A 338 63.42 69.92 97.01
C LEU A 338 62.72 71.06 97.76
N SER A 339 61.38 71.06 97.80
CA SER A 339 60.59 72.05 98.54
C SER A 339 60.87 72.00 100.05
N ASN A 340 61.04 70.80 100.61
CA ASN A 340 61.40 70.61 102.02
C ASN A 340 62.84 71.05 102.31
N ARG A 341 63.77 70.91 101.36
CA ARG A 341 65.14 71.43 101.49
C ARG A 341 65.18 72.97 101.54
N LEU A 342 64.44 73.65 100.67
CA LEU A 342 64.35 75.12 100.67
C LEU A 342 63.69 75.68 101.95
N LYS A 343 62.71 74.97 102.52
CA LYS A 343 62.11 75.38 103.81
C LYS A 343 63.11 75.31 104.97
N ASN A 344 63.98 74.30 104.99
CA ASN A 344 65.00 74.16 106.04
C ASN A 344 66.12 75.21 105.94
N GLU A 345 66.54 75.61 104.73
CA GLU A 345 67.51 76.69 104.57
C GLU A 345 66.95 78.06 105.03
N ASN A 346 65.65 78.31 104.79
CA ASN A 346 65.01 79.54 105.26
C ASN A 346 64.85 79.60 106.80
N LEU A 347 64.67 78.47 107.48
CA LEU A 347 64.66 78.43 108.95
C LEU A 347 66.04 78.72 109.55
N ASN A 348 67.12 78.26 108.93
CA ASN A 348 68.49 78.50 109.38
C ASN A 348 68.89 79.99 109.27
N ASN A 349 68.49 80.66 108.19
CA ASN A 349 68.74 82.10 108.03
C ASN A 349 67.97 82.95 109.06
N LYS A 350 66.76 82.51 109.47
CA LYS A 350 65.98 83.21 110.50
C LYS A 350 66.62 83.09 111.90
N HIS A 351 67.30 81.99 112.19
CA HIS A 351 67.99 81.78 113.46
C HIS A 351 69.26 82.65 113.61
N LEU A 352 69.98 82.89 112.50
CA LEU A 352 71.15 83.78 112.46
C LEU A 352 70.78 85.25 112.67
N GLN A 353 69.61 85.69 112.16
CA GLN A 353 69.12 87.06 112.36
C GLN A 353 68.85 87.37 113.84
N ILE A 354 68.22 86.42 114.56
CA ILE A 354 67.87 86.58 115.99
C ILE A 354 69.14 86.66 116.87
N LEU A 355 70.20 85.94 116.52
CA LEU A 355 71.47 85.99 117.26
C LEU A 355 72.17 87.35 117.13
N ASN A 356 72.06 87.98 115.95
CA ASN A 356 72.72 89.25 115.65
C ASN A 356 72.04 90.43 116.38
N ASP A 357 70.71 90.40 116.49
CA ASP A 357 69.95 91.44 117.19
C ASP A 357 70.22 91.41 118.71
N SER A 358 70.43 90.22 119.29
CA SER A 358 70.79 90.07 120.72
C SER A 358 72.17 90.62 121.07
N LEU A 359 73.15 90.48 120.17
CA LEU A 359 74.52 91.00 120.37
C LEU A 359 74.59 92.52 120.28
N LEU A 360 73.71 93.14 119.48
CA LEU A 360 73.64 94.59 119.33
C LEU A 360 73.07 95.28 120.58
N GLU A 361 72.18 94.60 121.29
CA GLU A 361 71.55 95.10 122.51
C GLU A 361 72.53 95.12 123.70
N GLU A 362 73.35 94.08 123.87
CA GLU A 362 74.41 94.05 124.90
C GLU A 362 75.48 95.13 124.69
N LEU A 363 75.84 95.42 123.43
CA LEU A 363 76.84 96.42 123.08
C LEU A 363 76.39 97.85 123.41
N ASN A 364 75.08 98.13 123.32
CA ASN A 364 74.50 99.41 123.69
C ASN A 364 74.42 99.60 125.22
N VAL A 365 74.18 98.53 125.99
CA VAL A 365 74.27 98.56 127.46
C VAL A 365 75.70 98.89 127.92
N TYR A 366 76.71 98.32 127.26
CA TYR A 366 78.11 98.59 127.58
C TYR A 366 78.53 100.05 127.30
N LYS A 367 78.10 100.61 126.16
CA LYS A 367 78.35 102.04 125.83
C LYS A 367 77.70 103.00 126.84
N THR A 368 76.50 102.69 127.31
CA THR A 368 75.76 103.54 128.26
C THR A 368 76.40 103.52 129.64
N THR A 369 77.01 102.39 130.03
CA THR A 369 77.71 102.23 131.32
C THR A 369 79.08 102.93 131.32
N MET A 370 79.84 102.84 130.22
CA MET A 370 81.11 103.58 130.05
C MET A 370 80.91 105.11 130.07
N LYS A 371 79.80 105.62 129.51
CA LYS A 371 79.49 107.05 129.52
C LYS A 371 79.22 107.58 130.94
N LYS A 372 78.54 106.78 131.79
CA LYS A 372 78.30 107.14 133.20
C LYS A 372 79.56 107.11 134.08
N ILE A 373 80.58 106.34 133.70
CA ILE A 373 81.86 106.29 134.43
C ILE A 373 82.73 107.53 134.11
N MET A 374 82.66 108.05 132.88
CA MET A 374 83.46 109.23 132.49
C MET A 374 82.90 110.58 133.00
N GLU A 375 81.62 110.65 133.37
CA GLU A 375 81.01 111.89 133.88
C GLU A 375 81.24 112.15 135.40
N ASN A 376 81.86 111.21 136.13
CA ASN A 376 81.99 111.26 137.60
C ASN A 376 83.39 111.62 138.15
N ASN A 377 84.38 111.97 137.31
CA ASN A 377 85.74 112.32 137.78
C ASN A 377 86.18 113.71 137.30
N ASN A 378 85.53 114.73 137.84
CA ASN A 378 85.97 116.12 137.79
C ASN A 378 85.84 116.73 139.20
N PHE A 379 86.91 116.65 140.01
CA PHE A 379 87.08 117.46 141.22
C PHE A 379 88.59 117.63 141.53
N ASN A 380 89.02 118.89 141.40
CA ASN A 380 90.26 119.58 141.80
C ASN A 380 91.62 119.12 141.26
#